data_AF-A0A1I7GP01-F1
#
_entry.id   AF-A0A1I7GP01-F1
#
_cell.length_a   1.000
_cell.length_b   1.000
_cell.length_c   1.000
_cell.angle_alpha   90.00
_cell.angle_beta   90.00
_cell.angle_gamma   90.00
#
_symmetry.space_group_name_H-M   'P 1'
#
loop_
_entity.id
_entity.type
_entity.pdbx_description
1 polymer ?
#
loop_
_entity_poly.entity_id
_entity_poly.type
_entity_poly.pdbx_seq_one_letter_code
_entity_poly.pdbx_strand_id
1 'polypeptide(L)'
;MWNELSQPPALKEYSDYFKTLLSVSGVLLGLTFTALLFVIQSGFTSFKFSRRMFLELYVLLGRNLIINLSYLTLIPLAILYLPSLPKVLAFGYYLFSLYFVKSLLDLQKHKGYIHTLFSKNFVPSSYGKFRAYFRYIYNLGFISNLFIAIYLIIIVGYPLLISFKETGNYLLTDKAFFYSTLIILFFSIVQIINFIPKFFQNSSEEIENKSESLDNTPTEELSGIDYKKERLLLKDYLIAHGIQELEASDKVPFLKGTLFLNLLIDQDGPEAWFNVNIEAHNNKHFEIREAILDYAFKLFSLCRNSMIDINSFVISFHISSGGENSRRNIFFRSSRREINTIFSNEKNPKSAIMKIKNKHFDELYRDLG
;
A
#
# COMPACT_ATOMS: atom_id res chain seq x y z
N MET A 1 50.42 -0.30 3.24
CA MET A 1 49.30 0.65 3.19
C MET A 1 47.98 0.03 2.72
N TRP A 2 47.89 -0.70 1.59
CA TRP A 2 46.65 -1.44 1.22
C TRP A 2 46.37 -2.67 2.09
N ASN A 3 47.39 -3.27 2.72
CA ASN A 3 47.24 -4.41 3.64
C ASN A 3 46.72 -4.04 5.04
N GLU A 4 46.76 -2.76 5.44
CA GLU A 4 46.28 -2.32 6.75
C GLU A 4 44.78 -1.97 6.73
N LEU A 5 44.23 -1.62 5.57
CA LEU A 5 42.79 -1.42 5.36
C LEU A 5 42.02 -2.75 5.23
N SER A 6 42.69 -3.85 4.90
CA SER A 6 42.07 -5.18 4.77
C SER A 6 42.09 -5.99 6.07
N GLN A 7 42.79 -5.50 7.10
CA GLN A 7 42.83 -6.08 8.44
C GLN A 7 42.57 -4.98 9.47
N PRO A 8 41.31 -4.55 9.66
CA PRO A 8 40.97 -3.71 10.81
C PRO A 8 41.49 -4.42 12.07
N PRO A 9 42.05 -3.68 13.04
CA PRO A 9 42.58 -4.27 14.27
C PRO A 9 41.49 -5.16 14.86
N ALA A 10 41.81 -6.45 15.03
CA ALA A 10 40.87 -7.39 15.60
C ALA A 10 40.47 -6.86 16.98
N LEU A 11 39.23 -6.37 17.10
CA LEU A 11 38.58 -6.15 18.38
C LEU A 11 38.60 -7.50 19.10
N LYS A 12 39.60 -7.70 19.97
CA LYS A 12 39.76 -8.96 20.71
C LYS A 12 38.57 -9.23 21.63
N GLU A 13 37.78 -8.21 21.96
CA GLU A 13 36.48 -8.33 22.62
C GLU A 13 35.50 -7.28 22.09
N TYR A 14 34.37 -7.71 21.52
CA TYR A 14 33.29 -6.82 21.05
C TYR A 14 32.36 -6.34 22.18
N SER A 15 32.66 -6.68 23.44
CA SER A 15 31.74 -6.46 24.57
C SER A 15 31.42 -4.97 24.78
N ASP A 16 32.42 -4.10 24.71
CA ASP A 16 32.23 -2.65 24.92
C ASP A 16 31.46 -1.99 23.77
N TYR A 17 31.62 -2.51 22.55
CA TYR A 17 30.78 -2.12 21.41
C TYR A 17 29.32 -2.48 21.69
N PHE A 18 29.03 -3.71 22.11
CA PHE A 18 27.65 -4.15 22.35
C PHE A 18 27.00 -3.42 23.54
N LYS A 19 27.76 -3.10 24.59
CA LYS A 19 27.27 -2.24 25.70
C LYS A 19 26.88 -0.85 25.20
N THR A 20 27.75 -0.24 24.40
CA THR A 20 27.50 1.09 23.81
C THR A 20 26.31 1.06 22.88
N LEU A 21 26.23 0.05 22.01
CA LEU A 21 25.14 -0.14 21.07
C LEU A 21 23.80 -0.32 21.78
N LEU A 22 23.76 -1.05 22.89
CA LEU A 22 22.53 -1.23 23.68
C LEU A 22 21.99 0.12 24.19
N SER A 23 22.88 0.96 24.72
CA SER A 23 22.54 2.32 25.16
C SER A 23 22.03 3.19 24.01
N VAL A 24 22.77 3.23 22.89
CA VAL A 24 22.39 4.00 21.69
C VAL A 24 21.05 3.54 21.13
N SER A 25 20.83 2.23 21.05
CA SER A 25 19.59 1.64 20.51
C SER A 25 18.39 1.99 21.38
N GLY A 26 18.55 2.01 22.71
CA GLY A 26 17.51 2.49 23.63
C GLY A 26 17.12 3.94 23.37
N VAL A 27 18.10 4.83 23.17
CA VAL A 27 17.84 6.25 22.84
C VAL A 27 17.13 6.38 21.48
N LEU A 28 17.61 5.68 20.45
CA LEU A 28 17.00 5.71 19.11
C LEU A 28 15.57 5.14 19.11
N LEU A 29 15.30 4.12 19.92
CA LEU A 29 13.97 3.57 20.13
C LEU A 29 13.04 4.61 20.77
N GLY A 30 13.49 5.29 21.83
CA GLY A 30 12.75 6.40 22.43
C GLY A 30 12.42 7.52 21.43
N LEU A 31 13.41 7.97 20.65
CA LEU A 31 13.22 8.98 19.60
C LEU A 31 12.22 8.52 18.53
N THR A 32 12.32 7.27 18.09
CA THR A 32 11.42 6.70 17.07
C THR A 32 9.98 6.65 17.57
N PHE A 33 9.74 6.21 18.81
CA PHE A 33 8.41 6.20 19.40
C PHE A 33 7.83 7.61 19.52
N THR A 34 8.62 8.58 19.97
CA THR A 34 8.20 9.98 20.05
C THR A 34 7.85 10.53 18.67
N ALA A 35 8.66 10.26 17.65
CA ALA A 35 8.38 10.69 16.28
C ALA A 35 7.12 10.03 15.71
N LEU A 36 6.90 8.74 15.98
CA LEU A 36 5.68 8.03 15.57
C LEU A 36 4.44 8.59 16.25
N LEU A 37 4.51 8.87 17.56
CA LEU A 37 3.42 9.49 18.31
C LEU A 37 3.11 10.89 17.77
N PHE A 38 4.14 11.69 17.48
CA PHE A 38 3.98 13.00 16.85
C PHE A 38 3.29 12.90 15.49
N VAL A 39 3.74 11.99 14.62
CA VAL A 39 3.13 11.80 13.29
C VAL A 39 1.70 11.28 13.39
N ILE A 40 1.40 10.40 14.34
CA ILE A 40 0.03 9.95 14.60
C ILE A 40 -0.78 11.18 15.00
N GLN A 41 -0.42 11.88 16.09
CA GLN A 41 -1.18 13.03 16.62
C GLN A 41 -1.33 14.18 15.60
N SER A 42 -0.24 14.60 14.96
CA SER A 42 -0.22 15.71 14.00
C SER A 42 -0.76 15.30 12.62
N GLY A 43 -0.50 14.07 12.17
CA GLY A 43 -0.95 13.57 10.86
C GLY A 43 -2.46 13.43 10.73
N PHE A 44 -3.21 13.36 11.84
CA PHE A 44 -4.67 13.47 11.82
C PHE A 44 -5.16 14.85 11.37
N THR A 45 -4.39 15.91 11.65
CA THR A 45 -4.74 17.31 11.36
C THR A 45 -4.05 17.88 10.13
N SER A 46 -2.91 17.31 9.72
CA SER A 46 -2.07 17.87 8.63
C SER A 46 -2.51 17.47 7.22
N PHE A 47 -3.09 16.27 7.05
CA PHE A 47 -3.49 15.77 5.72
C PHE A 47 -4.96 16.09 5.42
N LYS A 48 -5.21 16.76 4.30
CA LYS A 48 -6.54 17.20 3.82
C LYS A 48 -7.12 16.28 2.75
N PHE A 49 -6.29 15.48 2.08
CA PHE A 49 -6.73 14.37 1.21
C PHE A 49 -5.78 13.15 1.31
N SER A 50 -6.33 11.97 1.05
CA SER A 50 -5.64 10.66 1.01
C SER A 50 -4.86 10.33 2.27
N ARG A 51 -5.45 10.71 3.40
CA ARG A 51 -4.87 10.54 4.73
C ARG A 51 -4.62 9.07 5.02
N ARG A 52 -5.55 8.17 4.65
CA ARG A 52 -5.33 6.72 4.81
C ARG A 52 -4.11 6.23 4.02
N MET A 53 -3.89 6.73 2.82
CA MET A 53 -2.76 6.34 1.98
C MET A 53 -1.43 6.77 2.60
N PHE A 54 -1.30 8.03 3.02
CA PHE A 54 -0.04 8.52 3.60
C PHE A 54 0.19 8.01 5.02
N LEU A 55 -0.83 7.92 5.87
CA LEU A 55 -0.68 7.34 7.22
C LEU A 55 -0.19 5.89 7.16
N GLU A 56 -0.72 5.07 6.26
CA GLU A 56 -0.24 3.69 6.08
C GLU A 56 1.26 3.66 5.69
N LEU A 57 1.73 4.61 4.90
CA LEU A 57 3.16 4.73 4.56
C LEU A 57 4.01 4.95 5.82
N TYR A 58 3.59 5.83 6.72
CA TYR A 58 4.30 6.11 7.97
C TYR A 58 4.22 4.95 8.95
N VAL A 59 3.08 4.25 9.01
CA VAL A 59 2.94 3.04 9.82
C VAL A 59 3.93 1.96 9.34
N LEU A 60 4.05 1.75 8.03
CA LEU A 60 4.99 0.80 7.45
C LEU A 60 6.45 1.21 7.68
N LEU A 61 6.77 2.50 7.59
CA LEU A 61 8.11 3.03 7.89
C LEU A 61 8.45 2.85 9.37
N GLY A 62 7.54 3.22 10.25
CA GLY A 62 7.68 3.04 11.70
C GLY A 62 7.85 1.58 12.09
N ARG A 63 7.06 0.68 11.48
CA ARG A 63 7.20 -0.77 11.67
C ARG A 63 8.60 -1.26 11.26
N ASN A 64 9.15 -0.77 10.15
CA ASN A 64 10.51 -1.13 9.72
C ASN A 64 11.56 -0.67 10.73
N LEU A 65 11.45 0.57 11.21
CA LEU A 65 12.32 1.12 12.25
C LEU A 65 12.25 0.32 13.56
N ILE A 66 11.05 -0.01 14.02
CA ILE A 66 10.85 -0.80 15.24
C ILE A 66 11.50 -2.17 15.11
N ILE A 67 11.37 -2.85 13.97
CA ILE A 67 12.02 -4.15 13.72
C ILE A 67 13.55 -4.02 13.81
N ASN A 68 14.12 -2.99 13.16
CA ASN A 68 15.56 -2.73 13.20
C ASN A 68 16.06 -2.46 14.62
N LEU A 69 15.37 -1.57 15.35
CA LEU A 69 15.75 -1.18 16.71
C LEU A 69 15.55 -2.31 17.72
N SER A 70 14.53 -3.15 17.53
CA SER A 70 14.34 -4.37 18.32
C SER A 70 15.52 -5.31 18.14
N TYR A 71 15.98 -5.51 16.90
CA TYR A 71 17.18 -6.31 16.62
C TYR A 71 18.44 -5.72 17.26
N LEU A 72 18.65 -4.41 17.12
CA LEU A 72 19.78 -3.69 17.73
C LEU A 72 19.75 -3.65 19.26
N THR A 73 18.62 -4.01 19.88
CA THR A 73 18.50 -4.11 21.34
C THR A 73 18.66 -5.56 21.78
N LEU A 74 17.91 -6.47 21.18
CA LEU A 74 17.82 -7.87 21.61
C LEU A 74 19.10 -8.66 21.31
N ILE A 75 19.74 -8.45 20.15
CA ILE A 75 20.95 -9.19 19.80
C ILE A 75 22.15 -8.78 20.66
N PRO A 76 22.47 -7.50 20.83
CA PRO A 76 23.55 -7.10 21.74
C PRO A 76 23.34 -7.59 23.17
N LEU A 77 22.10 -7.53 23.66
CA LEU A 77 21.74 -8.07 24.98
C LEU A 77 21.99 -9.58 25.04
N ALA A 78 21.54 -10.33 24.03
CA ALA A 78 21.77 -11.78 23.99
C ALA A 78 23.26 -12.13 23.86
N ILE A 79 24.06 -11.37 23.12
CA ILE A 79 25.51 -11.59 23.02
C ILE A 79 26.20 -11.34 24.36
N LEU A 80 25.82 -10.28 25.08
CA LEU A 80 26.43 -9.91 26.37
C LEU A 80 26.07 -10.90 27.49
N TYR A 81 24.83 -11.38 27.54
CA TYR A 81 24.32 -12.16 28.68
C TYR A 81 24.09 -13.64 28.39
N LEU A 82 24.05 -14.06 27.12
CA LEU A 82 23.86 -15.46 26.69
C LEU A 82 24.93 -15.92 25.67
N PRO A 83 26.24 -15.66 25.88
CA PRO A 83 27.29 -15.93 24.88
C PRO A 83 27.47 -17.42 24.56
N SER A 84 27.01 -18.32 25.44
CA SER A 84 27.12 -19.78 25.26
C SER A 84 26.08 -20.38 24.31
N LEU A 85 25.18 -19.58 23.71
CA LEU A 85 24.07 -20.05 22.88
C LEU A 85 24.12 -19.56 21.41
N PRO A 86 25.16 -19.93 20.64
CA PRO A 86 25.37 -19.44 19.26
C PRO A 86 24.21 -19.80 18.31
N LYS A 87 23.56 -20.95 18.52
CA LYS A 87 22.39 -21.37 17.72
C LYS A 87 21.17 -20.47 17.96
N VAL A 88 20.97 -19.99 19.19
CA VAL A 88 19.86 -19.10 19.53
C VAL A 88 20.07 -17.72 18.91
N LEU A 89 21.30 -17.20 18.97
CA LEU A 89 21.68 -15.95 18.31
C LEU A 89 21.49 -16.03 16.79
N ALA A 90 21.93 -17.13 16.16
CA ALA A 90 21.72 -17.36 14.73
C ALA A 90 20.23 -17.43 14.37
N PHE A 91 19.43 -18.15 15.17
CA PHE A 91 17.97 -18.18 14.98
C PHE A 91 17.35 -16.77 15.06
N GLY A 92 17.75 -15.97 16.06
CA GLY A 92 17.30 -14.58 16.19
C GLY A 92 17.64 -13.72 14.97
N TYR A 93 18.83 -13.90 14.39
CA TYR A 93 19.23 -13.23 13.15
C TYR A 93 18.37 -13.62 11.94
N TYR A 94 18.13 -14.91 11.73
CA TYR A 94 17.30 -15.37 10.61
C TYR A 94 15.85 -14.90 10.76
N LEU A 95 15.32 -14.94 11.98
CA LEU A 95 13.99 -14.42 12.27
C LEU A 95 13.91 -12.91 11.98
N PHE A 96 14.89 -12.14 12.43
CA PHE A 96 15.00 -10.72 12.09
C PHE A 96 15.05 -10.51 10.58
N SER A 97 15.87 -11.26 9.86
CA SER A 97 16.03 -11.12 8.41
C SER A 97 14.70 -11.35 7.66
N LEU A 98 13.91 -12.35 8.06
CA LEU A 98 12.57 -12.58 7.50
C LEU A 98 11.62 -11.40 7.75
N TYR A 99 11.57 -10.90 9.00
CA TYR A 99 10.71 -9.75 9.34
C TYR A 99 11.18 -8.46 8.66
N PHE A 100 12.49 -8.25 8.58
CA PHE A 100 13.12 -7.12 7.91
C PHE A 100 12.77 -7.09 6.42
N VAL A 101 13.02 -8.20 5.71
CA VAL A 101 12.73 -8.32 4.28
C VAL A 101 11.24 -8.05 4.03
N LYS A 102 10.35 -8.70 4.78
CA LYS A 102 8.91 -8.49 4.63
C LYS A 102 8.53 -7.03 4.87
N SER A 103 9.00 -6.43 5.95
CA SER A 103 8.67 -5.04 6.29
C SER A 103 9.22 -4.05 5.26
N LEU A 104 10.41 -4.29 4.73
CA LEU A 104 11.01 -3.46 3.69
C LEU A 104 10.20 -3.58 2.39
N LEU A 105 9.86 -4.79 1.96
CA LEU A 105 9.06 -5.00 0.75
C LEU A 105 7.64 -4.41 0.88
N ASP A 106 7.00 -4.54 2.04
CA ASP A 106 5.68 -3.94 2.30
C ASP A 106 5.73 -2.41 2.17
N LEU A 107 6.75 -1.79 2.76
CA LEU A 107 7.00 -0.34 2.65
C LEU A 107 7.20 0.09 1.18
N GLN A 108 8.02 -0.65 0.42
CA GLN A 108 8.31 -0.31 -0.97
C GLN A 108 7.11 -0.57 -1.88
N LYS A 109 6.34 -1.64 -1.64
CA LYS A 109 5.07 -1.89 -2.34
C LYS A 109 4.11 -0.73 -2.12
N HIS A 110 4.06 -0.16 -0.93
CA HIS A 110 3.17 0.95 -0.63
C HIS A 110 3.63 2.27 -1.26
N LYS A 111 4.94 2.55 -1.24
CA LYS A 111 5.50 3.66 -2.05
C LYS A 111 5.21 3.49 -3.54
N GLY A 112 5.34 2.27 -4.05
CA GLY A 112 5.05 1.91 -5.43
C GLY A 112 3.59 2.10 -5.81
N TYR A 113 2.67 1.81 -4.87
CA TYR A 113 1.25 2.12 -5.02
C TYR A 113 1.02 3.62 -5.20
N ILE A 114 1.58 4.44 -4.32
CA ILE A 114 1.47 5.91 -4.40
C ILE A 114 2.05 6.42 -5.72
N HIS A 115 3.27 5.98 -6.07
CA HIS A 115 3.91 6.35 -7.32
C HIS A 115 3.09 5.93 -8.56
N THR A 116 2.43 4.77 -8.51
CA THR A 116 1.58 4.31 -9.62
C THR A 116 0.38 5.23 -9.84
N LEU A 117 -0.21 5.77 -8.77
CA LEU A 117 -1.34 6.71 -8.88
C LEU A 117 -0.93 8.03 -9.54
N PHE A 118 0.26 8.52 -9.24
CA PHE A 118 0.77 9.81 -9.75
C PHE A 118 1.63 9.66 -11.01
N SER A 119 1.59 8.52 -11.70
CA SER A 119 2.36 8.27 -12.92
C SER A 119 1.53 7.54 -13.97
N LYS A 120 2.08 7.41 -15.18
CA LYS A 120 1.46 6.63 -16.27
C LYS A 120 1.62 5.12 -16.10
N ASN A 121 2.05 4.65 -14.92
CA ASN A 121 2.29 3.23 -14.67
C ASN A 121 0.97 2.49 -14.44
N PHE A 122 0.93 1.22 -14.85
CA PHE A 122 -0.30 0.40 -14.85
C PHE A 122 -0.12 -0.93 -14.12
N VAL A 123 -1.19 -1.37 -13.44
CA VAL A 123 -1.30 -2.70 -12.82
C VAL A 123 -2.47 -3.44 -13.45
N PRO A 124 -2.23 -4.50 -14.23
CA PRO A 124 -3.31 -5.23 -14.88
C PRO A 124 -4.33 -5.78 -13.88
N SER A 125 -5.62 -5.61 -14.20
CA SER A 125 -6.74 -6.17 -13.43
C SER A 125 -6.68 -7.70 -13.31
N SER A 126 -6.04 -8.37 -14.27
CA SER A 126 -5.83 -9.82 -14.26
C SER A 126 -4.77 -10.27 -13.23
N TYR A 127 -4.02 -9.34 -12.64
CA TYR A 127 -3.01 -9.70 -11.65
C TYR A 127 -3.67 -10.09 -10.33
N GLY A 128 -3.44 -11.33 -9.90
CA GLY A 128 -3.73 -11.73 -8.53
C GLY A 128 -2.89 -10.97 -7.50
N LYS A 129 -3.26 -11.07 -6.22
CA LYS A 129 -2.65 -10.33 -5.10
C LYS A 129 -1.12 -10.34 -5.11
N PHE A 130 -0.51 -11.50 -5.36
CA PHE A 130 0.94 -11.67 -5.38
C PHE A 130 1.63 -10.94 -6.55
N ARG A 131 1.08 -11.06 -7.78
CA ARG A 131 1.66 -10.38 -8.95
C ARG A 131 1.49 -8.87 -8.86
N ALA A 132 0.32 -8.41 -8.39
CA ALA A 132 0.08 -6.99 -8.14
C ALA A 132 1.06 -6.42 -7.11
N TYR A 133 1.35 -7.18 -6.04
CA TYR A 133 2.32 -6.80 -5.01
C TYR A 133 3.69 -6.43 -5.59
N PHE A 134 4.30 -7.32 -6.37
CA PHE A 134 5.61 -7.06 -6.98
C PHE A 134 5.54 -6.05 -8.13
N ARG A 135 4.40 -5.95 -8.81
CA ARG A 135 4.21 -4.93 -9.85
C ARG A 135 4.31 -3.52 -9.28
N TYR A 136 3.74 -3.25 -8.11
CA TYR A 136 3.90 -1.94 -7.46
C TYR A 136 5.36 -1.63 -7.14
N ILE A 137 6.10 -2.60 -6.61
CA ILE A 137 7.54 -2.44 -6.33
C ILE A 137 8.28 -2.13 -7.64
N TYR A 138 7.99 -2.90 -8.70
CA TYR A 138 8.57 -2.69 -10.02
C TYR A 138 8.32 -1.28 -10.56
N ASN A 139 7.12 -0.75 -10.37
CA ASN A 139 6.72 0.58 -10.83
C ASN A 139 7.55 1.72 -10.20
N LEU A 140 8.29 1.50 -9.11
CA LEU A 140 9.24 2.49 -8.55
C LEU A 140 10.43 2.79 -9.48
N GLY A 141 10.61 2.03 -10.55
CA GLY A 141 11.69 2.20 -11.51
C GLY A 141 12.97 1.43 -11.15
N PHE A 142 13.87 1.33 -12.13
CA PHE A 142 15.08 0.51 -12.03
C PHE A 142 16.00 0.93 -10.87
N ILE A 143 16.26 2.24 -10.73
CA ILE A 143 17.18 2.78 -9.72
C ILE A 143 16.69 2.45 -8.31
N SER A 144 15.40 2.67 -8.02
CA SER A 144 14.79 2.35 -6.73
C SER A 144 14.89 0.85 -6.41
N ASN A 145 14.62 0.00 -7.39
CA ASN A 145 14.69 -1.46 -7.22
C ASN A 145 16.12 -1.96 -7.02
N LEU A 146 17.10 -1.33 -7.68
CA LEU A 146 18.51 -1.60 -7.46
C LEU A 146 18.91 -1.26 -6.02
N PHE A 147 18.49 -0.11 -5.48
CA PHE A 147 18.75 0.23 -4.08
C PHE A 147 18.11 -0.76 -3.11
N ILE A 148 16.88 -1.22 -3.37
CA ILE A 148 16.24 -2.26 -2.54
C ILE A 148 17.08 -3.53 -2.53
N ALA A 149 17.54 -4.00 -3.70
CA ALA A 149 18.38 -5.18 -3.81
C ALA A 149 19.72 -5.00 -3.07
N ILE A 150 20.35 -3.83 -3.21
CA ILE A 150 21.60 -3.49 -2.50
C ILE A 150 21.37 -3.55 -0.98
N TYR A 151 20.30 -2.96 -0.45
CA TYR A 151 20.00 -3.02 0.97
C TYR A 151 19.80 -4.46 1.46
N LEU A 152 19.10 -5.30 0.70
CA LEU A 152 18.90 -6.70 1.06
C LEU A 152 20.22 -7.47 1.08
N ILE A 153 21.07 -7.27 0.07
CA ILE A 153 22.38 -7.92 -0.02
C ILE A 153 23.29 -7.46 1.13
N ILE A 154 23.31 -6.17 1.46
CA ILE A 154 24.17 -5.63 2.51
C ILE A 154 23.66 -6.01 3.90
N ILE A 155 22.36 -5.91 4.18
CA ILE A 155 21.83 -6.14 5.54
C ILE A 155 21.73 -7.64 5.86
N VAL A 156 21.30 -8.45 4.88
CA VAL A 156 21.08 -9.90 5.06
C VAL A 156 22.24 -10.72 4.53
N GLY A 157 22.78 -10.39 3.35
CA GLY A 157 23.83 -11.18 2.72
C GLY A 157 25.21 -10.98 3.36
N TYR A 158 25.60 -9.74 3.67
CA TYR A 158 26.96 -9.44 4.11
C TYR A 158 27.37 -10.12 5.43
N PRO A 159 26.54 -10.15 6.49
CA PRO A 159 26.88 -10.89 7.71
C PRO A 159 27.07 -12.39 7.47
N LEU A 160 26.26 -12.99 6.59
CA LEU A 160 26.38 -14.40 6.22
C LEU A 160 27.67 -14.69 5.44
N LEU A 161 28.08 -13.78 4.55
CA LEU A 161 29.34 -13.89 3.81
C LEU A 161 30.56 -13.84 4.73
N ILE A 162 30.54 -12.96 5.75
CA ILE A 162 31.62 -12.90 6.75
C ILE A 162 31.70 -14.20 7.54
N SER A 163 30.55 -14.68 8.05
CA SER A 163 30.45 -15.92 8.81
C SER A 163 30.96 -17.13 8.02
N PHE A 164 30.57 -17.24 6.75
CA PHE A 164 31.02 -18.31 5.86
C PHE A 164 32.53 -18.26 5.60
N LYS A 165 33.09 -17.06 5.39
CA LYS A 165 34.54 -16.90 5.17
C LYS A 165 35.37 -17.29 6.39
N GLU A 166 34.85 -17.10 7.60
CA GLU A 166 35.57 -17.40 8.84
C GLU A 166 35.43 -18.86 9.30
N THR A 167 34.26 -19.46 9.11
CA THR A 167 33.94 -20.76 9.73
C THR A 167 33.52 -21.84 8.75
N GLY A 168 33.35 -21.50 7.47
CA GLY A 168 32.83 -22.42 6.44
C GLY A 168 31.35 -22.79 6.62
N ASN A 169 30.64 -22.18 7.57
CA ASN A 169 29.23 -22.41 7.83
C ASN A 169 28.46 -21.08 7.91
N TYR A 170 27.13 -21.14 7.97
CA TYR A 170 26.25 -19.97 8.05
C TYR A 170 25.81 -19.65 9.49
N LEU A 171 26.61 -20.04 10.49
CA LEU A 171 26.38 -19.68 11.87
C LEU A 171 27.16 -18.41 12.18
N LEU A 172 26.46 -17.33 12.54
CA LEU A 172 27.07 -16.01 12.68
C LEU A 172 28.15 -16.02 13.77
N THR A 173 29.35 -15.56 13.39
CA THR A 173 30.46 -15.27 14.30
C THR A 173 30.21 -13.94 15.02
N ASP A 174 30.92 -13.68 16.12
CA ASP A 174 30.83 -12.40 16.84
C ASP A 174 31.15 -11.21 15.93
N LYS A 175 32.09 -11.41 15.01
CA LYS A 175 32.42 -10.42 13.98
C LYS A 175 31.27 -10.22 12.98
N ALA A 176 30.63 -11.30 12.53
CA ALA A 176 29.46 -11.19 11.66
C ALA A 176 28.31 -10.44 12.36
N PHE A 177 28.10 -10.67 13.67
CA PHE A 177 27.14 -9.92 14.47
C PHE A 177 27.52 -8.45 14.59
N PHE A 178 28.79 -8.13 14.87
CA PHE A 178 29.29 -6.76 14.91
C PHE A 178 28.98 -5.99 13.62
N TYR A 179 29.29 -6.56 12.45
CA TYR A 179 29.00 -5.91 11.18
C TYR A 179 27.49 -5.83 10.90
N SER A 180 26.73 -6.87 11.24
CA SER A 180 25.28 -6.85 11.09
C SER A 180 24.66 -5.71 11.87
N THR A 181 24.99 -5.57 13.15
CA THR A 181 24.44 -4.51 14.00
C THR A 181 24.93 -3.13 13.58
N LEU A 182 26.18 -3.00 13.14
CA LEU A 182 26.71 -1.74 12.65
C LEU A 182 25.97 -1.23 11.40
N ILE A 183 25.74 -2.13 10.44
CA ILE A 183 25.01 -1.81 9.20
C ILE A 183 23.57 -1.41 9.53
N ILE A 184 22.89 -2.16 10.39
CA ILE A 184 21.49 -1.89 10.76
C ILE A 184 21.38 -0.59 11.57
N LEU A 185 22.38 -0.28 12.40
CA LEU A 185 22.46 0.99 13.12
C LEU A 185 22.54 2.15 12.13
N PHE A 186 23.48 2.11 11.18
CA PHE A 186 23.62 3.14 10.16
C PHE A 186 22.34 3.32 9.35
N PHE A 187 21.74 2.21 8.91
CA PHE A 187 20.47 2.23 8.18
C PHE A 187 19.33 2.85 9.00
N SER A 188 19.24 2.53 10.30
CA SER A 188 18.22 3.09 11.20
C SER A 188 18.42 4.59 11.41
N ILE A 189 19.65 5.06 11.60
CA ILE A 189 19.96 6.49 11.74
C ILE A 189 19.52 7.26 10.50
N VAL A 190 19.88 6.77 9.30
CA VAL A 190 19.47 7.39 8.03
C VAL A 190 17.95 7.44 7.90
N GLN A 191 17.24 6.38 8.29
CA GLN A 191 15.78 6.38 8.27
C GLN A 191 15.16 7.36 9.27
N ILE A 192 15.68 7.43 10.50
CA ILE A 192 15.19 8.34 11.56
C ILE A 192 15.39 9.79 11.15
N ILE A 193 16.58 10.15 10.65
CA ILE A 193 16.88 11.52 10.18
C ILE A 193 15.89 11.95 9.09
N ASN A 194 15.58 11.03 8.17
CA ASN A 194 14.66 11.30 7.08
C ASN A 194 13.18 11.16 7.46
N PHE A 195 12.84 10.69 8.66
CA PHE A 195 11.47 10.37 9.04
C PHE A 195 10.56 11.62 9.04
N ILE A 196 10.98 12.66 9.77
CA ILE A 196 10.22 13.92 9.91
C ILE A 196 10.32 14.80 8.65
N PRO A 197 11.49 15.03 8.02
CA PRO A 197 11.57 15.81 6.79
C PRO A 197 10.70 15.23 5.67
N LYS A 198 10.68 13.90 5.53
CA LYS A 198 9.85 13.23 4.53
C LYS A 198 8.36 13.30 4.87
N PHE A 199 8.02 13.40 6.16
CA PHE A 199 6.67 13.73 6.60
C PHE A 199 6.21 15.08 6.08
N PHE A 200 7.01 16.12 6.31
CA PHE A 200 6.69 17.47 5.84
C PHE A 200 6.74 17.58 4.32
N GLN A 201 7.72 16.96 3.66
CA GLN A 201 7.79 16.98 2.19
C GLN A 201 6.53 16.39 1.56
N ASN A 202 6.11 15.19 1.96
CA ASN A 202 4.90 14.57 1.42
C ASN A 202 3.64 15.40 1.76
N SER A 203 3.60 16.02 2.95
CA SER A 203 2.52 16.93 3.35
C SER A 203 2.54 18.24 2.54
N SER A 204 3.70 18.73 2.14
CA SER A 204 3.84 19.95 1.34
C SER A 204 3.57 19.69 -0.14
N GLU A 205 4.01 18.56 -0.69
CA GLU A 205 3.63 18.09 -2.04
C GLU A 205 2.10 17.93 -2.15
N GLU A 206 1.43 17.55 -1.06
CA GLU A 206 -0.04 17.57 -0.98
C GLU A 206 -0.61 19.00 -1.09
N ILE A 207 0.02 19.98 -0.42
CA ILE A 207 -0.39 21.38 -0.40
C ILE A 207 -0.10 22.07 -1.74
N GLU A 208 1.01 21.77 -2.40
CA GLU A 208 1.38 22.37 -3.71
C GLU A 208 0.49 21.84 -4.85
N ASN A 209 0.07 20.57 -4.80
CA ASN A 209 -0.98 20.04 -5.66
C ASN A 209 -2.37 20.68 -5.40
N LYS A 210 -2.52 21.49 -4.35
CA LYS A 210 -3.70 22.35 -4.13
C LYS A 210 -3.68 23.60 -5.00
N SER A 211 -2.50 24.15 -5.30
CA SER A 211 -2.36 25.42 -6.01
C SER A 211 -2.46 25.31 -7.54
N GLU A 212 -2.19 24.14 -8.14
CA GLU A 212 -2.24 24.00 -9.60
C GLU A 212 -3.64 23.72 -10.17
N SER A 213 -4.65 23.45 -9.33
CA SER A 213 -5.98 22.99 -9.79
C SER A 213 -7.17 23.86 -9.38
N LEU A 214 -6.96 24.99 -8.69
CA LEU A 214 -8.05 25.86 -8.24
C LEU A 214 -7.71 27.33 -8.51
N ASP A 215 -8.53 27.95 -9.37
CA ASP A 215 -8.60 29.40 -9.54
C ASP A 215 -8.64 30.11 -8.18
N ASN A 216 -7.87 31.19 -8.12
CA ASN A 216 -7.71 32.10 -7.00
C ASN A 216 -9.05 32.49 -6.35
N THR A 217 -9.50 31.69 -5.39
CA THR A 217 -10.54 32.10 -4.43
C THR A 217 -10.05 31.76 -3.04
N PRO A 218 -9.88 32.76 -2.16
CA PRO A 218 -9.47 32.53 -0.79
C PRO A 218 -10.69 31.98 -0.05
N THR A 219 -10.82 30.65 0.01
CA THR A 219 -11.86 30.02 0.83
C THR A 219 -11.27 29.65 2.19
N GLU A 220 -11.97 30.14 3.20
CA GLU A 220 -11.78 30.01 4.64
C GLU A 220 -11.36 28.62 5.11
N GLU A 221 -10.76 28.59 6.30
CA GLU A 221 -10.31 27.42 7.05
C GLU A 221 -11.35 26.28 7.08
N LEU A 222 -11.33 25.38 6.09
CA LEU A 222 -12.13 24.16 6.11
C LEU A 222 -11.29 22.99 6.61
N SER A 223 -11.55 22.60 7.85
CA SER A 223 -11.03 21.43 8.57
C SER A 223 -11.73 20.12 8.15
N GLY A 224 -11.88 19.88 6.84
CA GLY A 224 -12.57 18.71 6.28
C GLY A 224 -11.82 18.03 5.13
N ILE A 225 -12.12 16.75 4.91
CA ILE A 225 -11.60 15.96 3.77
C ILE A 225 -12.15 16.53 2.46
N ASP A 226 -11.28 16.77 1.48
CA ASP A 226 -11.68 17.17 0.12
C ASP A 226 -12.14 15.95 -0.70
N TYR A 227 -13.44 15.66 -0.65
CA TYR A 227 -14.03 14.52 -1.35
C TYR A 227 -13.99 14.63 -2.88
N LYS A 228 -13.84 15.84 -3.44
CA LYS A 228 -13.68 16.01 -4.89
C LYS A 228 -12.34 15.44 -5.34
N LYS A 229 -11.26 15.76 -4.62
CA LYS A 229 -9.93 15.18 -4.87
C LYS A 229 -9.87 13.69 -4.62
N GLU A 230 -10.51 13.20 -3.55
CA GLU A 230 -10.57 11.77 -3.29
C GLU A 230 -11.25 10.99 -4.42
N ARG A 231 -12.25 11.57 -5.10
CA ARG A 231 -12.88 10.97 -6.27
C ARG A 231 -11.99 11.00 -7.51
N LEU A 232 -11.20 12.06 -7.69
CA LEU A 232 -10.18 12.09 -8.76
C LEU A 232 -9.15 10.98 -8.54
N LEU A 233 -8.63 10.84 -7.32
CA LEU A 233 -7.69 9.75 -6.99
C LEU A 233 -8.32 8.36 -7.10
N LEU A 234 -9.61 8.23 -6.79
CA LEU A 234 -10.36 7.00 -7.08
C LEU A 234 -10.41 6.72 -8.57
N LYS A 235 -10.70 7.73 -9.40
CA LYS A 235 -10.74 7.61 -10.85
C LYS A 235 -9.38 7.12 -11.38
N ASP A 236 -8.30 7.79 -11.00
CA ASP A 236 -6.94 7.45 -11.42
C ASP A 236 -6.56 6.03 -10.98
N TYR A 237 -6.91 5.65 -9.74
CA TYR A 237 -6.74 4.28 -9.26
C TYR A 237 -7.49 3.28 -10.14
N LEU A 238 -8.76 3.51 -10.45
CA LEU A 238 -9.57 2.58 -11.24
C LEU A 238 -9.03 2.44 -12.67
N ILE A 239 -8.61 3.55 -13.29
CA ILE A 239 -7.99 3.55 -14.62
C ILE A 239 -6.67 2.76 -14.60
N ALA A 240 -5.80 3.02 -13.63
CA ALA A 240 -4.54 2.30 -13.45
C ALA A 240 -4.73 0.79 -13.16
N HIS A 241 -5.96 0.37 -12.83
CA HIS A 241 -6.36 -1.01 -12.61
C HIS A 241 -7.32 -1.55 -13.68
N GLY A 242 -7.37 -0.93 -14.85
CA GLY A 242 -8.00 -1.48 -16.05
C GLY A 242 -9.51 -1.28 -16.14
N ILE A 243 -10.00 -0.19 -15.57
CA ILE A 243 -11.34 0.38 -15.82
C ILE A 243 -11.14 1.50 -16.85
N GLN A 244 -10.94 1.10 -18.11
CA GLN A 244 -10.63 2.03 -19.21
C GLN A 244 -11.87 2.84 -19.62
N GLU A 245 -13.06 2.32 -19.35
CA GLU A 245 -14.36 2.96 -19.56
C GLU A 245 -14.56 4.28 -18.79
N LEU A 246 -13.69 4.63 -17.83
CA LEU A 246 -13.68 5.92 -17.12
C LEU A 246 -12.92 7.03 -17.87
N GLU A 247 -12.04 6.64 -18.80
CA GLU A 247 -11.16 7.52 -19.55
C GLU A 247 -11.46 7.48 -21.06
N ALA A 248 -12.16 6.45 -21.51
CA ALA A 248 -12.49 6.25 -22.91
C ALA A 248 -13.39 7.39 -23.40
N SER A 249 -12.92 8.09 -24.43
CA SER A 249 -13.72 9.02 -25.23
C SER A 249 -14.88 8.31 -25.93
N ASP A 250 -14.74 6.99 -26.15
CA ASP A 250 -15.70 6.14 -26.84
C ASP A 250 -16.22 5.01 -25.94
N LYS A 251 -17.42 4.50 -26.26
CA LYS A 251 -18.05 3.44 -25.47
C LYS A 251 -17.32 2.11 -25.66
N VAL A 252 -17.13 1.35 -24.58
CA VAL A 252 -16.41 0.07 -24.59
C VAL A 252 -17.36 -1.07 -24.99
N PRO A 253 -16.95 -2.06 -25.81
CA PRO A 253 -17.79 -3.20 -26.14
C PRO A 253 -18.26 -3.97 -24.90
N PHE A 254 -19.58 -4.15 -24.77
CA PHE A 254 -20.19 -4.91 -23.68
C PHE A 254 -21.51 -5.51 -24.16
N LEU A 255 -21.76 -6.80 -23.90
CA LEU A 255 -23.05 -7.43 -24.20
C LEU A 255 -23.52 -7.19 -25.66
N LYS A 256 -22.62 -7.36 -26.65
CA LYS A 256 -22.85 -7.08 -28.09
C LYS A 256 -23.28 -5.65 -28.44
N GLY A 257 -23.31 -4.75 -27.46
CA GLY A 257 -23.45 -3.32 -27.65
C GLY A 257 -22.31 -2.62 -26.91
N THR A 258 -22.63 -1.66 -26.06
CA THR A 258 -21.61 -0.79 -25.46
C THR A 258 -21.85 -0.46 -24.00
N LEU A 259 -20.78 -0.11 -23.28
CA LEU A 259 -20.78 0.33 -21.90
C LEU A 259 -19.98 1.64 -21.79
N PHE A 260 -20.53 2.58 -21.02
CA PHE A 260 -19.88 3.82 -20.65
C PHE A 260 -20.01 4.04 -19.15
N LEU A 261 -18.91 4.37 -18.47
CA LEU A 261 -18.90 4.59 -17.03
C LEU A 261 -18.52 6.04 -16.72
N ASN A 262 -19.39 6.73 -15.98
CA ASN A 262 -19.12 8.07 -15.47
C ASN A 262 -19.04 8.04 -13.93
N LEU A 263 -17.95 8.57 -13.38
CA LEU A 263 -17.85 8.86 -11.94
C LEU A 263 -18.23 10.32 -11.71
N LEU A 264 -19.23 10.58 -10.88
CA LEU A 264 -19.67 11.94 -10.57
C LEU A 264 -18.67 12.64 -9.63
N ILE A 265 -17.68 13.32 -10.22
CA ILE A 265 -16.58 13.99 -9.49
C ILE A 265 -17.07 15.21 -8.70
N ASP A 266 -18.01 15.97 -9.25
CA ASP A 266 -18.47 17.25 -8.70
C ASP A 266 -19.66 17.12 -7.72
N GLN A 267 -20.08 15.90 -7.37
CA GLN A 267 -21.21 15.71 -6.48
C GLN A 267 -20.91 16.11 -5.03
N ASP A 268 -21.79 16.81 -4.34
CA ASP A 268 -21.55 17.06 -2.91
C ASP A 268 -21.65 15.78 -2.05
N GLY A 269 -20.72 15.63 -1.10
CA GLY A 269 -20.77 14.58 -0.08
C GLY A 269 -19.71 13.47 -0.20
N PRO A 270 -19.70 12.54 0.77
CA PRO A 270 -18.62 11.57 0.97
C PRO A 270 -18.76 10.29 0.13
N GLU A 271 -19.66 10.27 -0.85
CA GLU A 271 -19.96 9.09 -1.66
C GLU A 271 -19.33 9.18 -3.05
N ALA A 272 -18.85 8.05 -3.56
CA ALA A 272 -18.50 7.91 -4.97
C ALA A 272 -19.67 7.29 -5.73
N TRP A 273 -20.26 8.06 -6.63
CA TRP A 273 -21.37 7.63 -7.46
C TRP A 273 -20.94 7.33 -8.89
N PHE A 274 -21.10 6.07 -9.27
CA PHE A 274 -20.82 5.53 -10.59
C PHE A 274 -22.12 5.40 -11.37
N ASN A 275 -22.21 6.08 -12.51
CA ASN A 275 -23.27 5.91 -13.49
C ASN A 275 -22.74 5.07 -14.65
N VAL A 276 -23.20 3.83 -14.74
CA VAL A 276 -22.85 2.86 -15.77
C VAL A 276 -23.99 2.83 -16.79
N ASN A 277 -23.77 3.37 -17.98
CA ASN A 277 -24.73 3.33 -19.07
C ASN A 277 -24.42 2.12 -19.95
N ILE A 278 -25.40 1.25 -20.15
CA ILE A 278 -25.28 0.01 -20.93
C ILE A 278 -26.28 0.06 -22.08
N GLU A 279 -25.77 -0.10 -23.29
CA GLU A 279 -26.56 -0.39 -24.48
C GLU A 279 -26.37 -1.87 -24.80
N ALA A 280 -27.40 -2.68 -24.56
CA ALA A 280 -27.37 -4.11 -24.85
C ALA A 280 -28.10 -4.40 -26.17
N HIS A 281 -27.49 -5.23 -27.02
CA HIS A 281 -28.11 -5.71 -28.24
C HIS A 281 -28.34 -7.21 -28.18
N ASN A 282 -29.63 -7.61 -28.22
CA ASN A 282 -30.04 -8.99 -28.47
C ASN A 282 -29.47 -10.02 -27.45
N ASN A 283 -29.54 -9.70 -26.15
CA ASN A 283 -29.22 -10.62 -25.06
C ASN A 283 -30.45 -10.84 -24.16
N LYS A 284 -30.54 -12.03 -23.57
CA LYS A 284 -31.62 -12.37 -22.62
C LYS A 284 -31.47 -11.55 -21.35
N HIS A 285 -32.57 -11.15 -20.72
CA HIS A 285 -32.55 -10.38 -19.46
C HIS A 285 -31.69 -11.03 -18.37
N PHE A 286 -31.66 -12.37 -18.31
CA PHE A 286 -30.82 -13.13 -17.39
C PHE A 286 -29.33 -12.91 -17.67
N GLU A 287 -28.89 -12.98 -18.93
CA GLU A 287 -27.49 -12.76 -19.30
C GLU A 287 -27.05 -11.33 -19.00
N ILE A 288 -27.93 -10.35 -19.23
CA ILE A 288 -27.69 -8.94 -18.89
C ILE A 288 -27.48 -8.78 -17.38
N ARG A 289 -28.38 -9.36 -16.57
CA ARG A 289 -28.28 -9.32 -15.11
C ARG A 289 -26.99 -9.95 -14.62
N GLU A 290 -26.66 -11.14 -15.10
CA GLU A 290 -25.47 -11.88 -14.67
C GLU A 290 -24.18 -11.09 -15.00
N ALA A 291 -24.09 -10.50 -16.19
CA ALA A 291 -22.96 -9.68 -16.57
C ALA A 291 -22.85 -8.38 -15.74
N ILE A 292 -23.99 -7.78 -15.38
CA ILE A 292 -24.03 -6.62 -14.47
C ILE A 292 -23.54 -6.99 -13.07
N LEU A 293 -23.94 -8.15 -12.54
CA LEU A 293 -23.47 -8.62 -11.23
C LEU A 293 -21.96 -8.86 -11.24
N ASP A 294 -21.43 -9.50 -12.29
CA ASP A 294 -19.99 -9.74 -12.43
C ASP A 294 -19.21 -8.41 -12.55
N TYR A 295 -19.73 -7.45 -13.30
CA TYR A 295 -19.13 -6.12 -13.43
C TYR A 295 -19.18 -5.33 -12.12
N ALA A 296 -20.33 -5.33 -11.42
CA ALA A 296 -20.47 -4.70 -10.12
C ALA A 296 -19.50 -5.29 -9.09
N PHE A 297 -19.30 -6.61 -9.10
CA PHE A 297 -18.30 -7.27 -8.27
C PHE A 297 -16.88 -6.80 -8.56
N LYS A 298 -16.50 -6.73 -9.84
CA LYS A 298 -15.19 -6.20 -10.26
C LYS A 298 -14.99 -4.77 -9.75
N LEU A 299 -15.97 -3.88 -9.97
CA LEU A 299 -15.86 -2.46 -9.58
C LEU A 299 -15.81 -2.29 -8.05
N PHE A 300 -16.71 -2.93 -7.30
CA PHE A 300 -16.66 -2.89 -5.83
C PHE A 300 -15.38 -3.51 -5.26
N SER A 301 -14.85 -4.57 -5.88
CA SER A 301 -13.56 -5.15 -5.46
C SER A 301 -12.41 -4.16 -5.62
N LEU A 302 -12.38 -3.38 -6.70
CA LEU A 302 -11.39 -2.32 -6.87
C LEU A 302 -11.61 -1.18 -5.86
N CYS A 303 -12.83 -0.68 -5.70
CA CYS A 303 -13.17 0.35 -4.71
C CYS A 303 -12.86 -0.06 -3.27
N ARG A 304 -12.98 -1.36 -2.95
CA ARG A 304 -12.59 -1.95 -1.66
C ARG A 304 -11.08 -1.89 -1.44
N ASN A 305 -10.31 -2.14 -2.49
CA ASN A 305 -8.85 -2.26 -2.43
C ASN A 305 -8.14 -0.90 -2.53
N SER A 306 -8.85 0.16 -2.94
CA SER A 306 -8.28 1.52 -2.98
C SER A 306 -8.03 2.08 -1.58
N MET A 307 -6.92 2.81 -1.44
CA MET A 307 -6.50 3.43 -0.16
C MET A 307 -7.02 4.85 0.06
N ILE A 308 -7.97 5.28 -0.77
CA ILE A 308 -8.71 6.55 -0.62
C ILE A 308 -9.64 6.52 0.62
N ASP A 309 -10.04 7.70 1.07
CA ASP A 309 -10.88 7.93 2.26
C ASP A 309 -12.40 7.86 1.98
N ILE A 310 -12.81 7.64 0.72
CA ILE A 310 -14.21 7.35 0.37
C ILE A 310 -14.62 5.97 0.90
N ASN A 311 -15.69 5.95 1.70
CA ASN A 311 -16.18 4.75 2.36
C ASN A 311 -17.58 4.29 1.92
N SER A 312 -18.27 5.06 1.09
CA SER A 312 -19.58 4.71 0.53
C SER A 312 -19.52 4.76 -0.99
N PHE A 313 -20.05 3.72 -1.61
CA PHE A 313 -20.01 3.52 -3.06
C PHE A 313 -21.41 3.26 -3.57
N VAL A 314 -21.76 3.94 -4.65
CA VAL A 314 -23.05 3.80 -5.33
C VAL A 314 -22.81 3.46 -6.78
N ILE A 315 -23.38 2.38 -7.28
CA ILE A 315 -23.31 1.97 -8.68
C ILE A 315 -24.74 1.94 -9.24
N SER A 316 -25.03 2.87 -10.13
CA SER A 316 -26.27 2.98 -10.88
C SER A 316 -26.05 2.49 -12.30
N PHE A 317 -26.71 1.41 -12.68
CA PHE A 317 -26.75 0.91 -14.05
C PHE A 317 -27.99 1.45 -14.77
N HIS A 318 -27.79 2.10 -15.91
CA HIS A 318 -28.83 2.57 -16.82
C HIS A 318 -28.77 1.75 -18.10
N ILE A 319 -29.77 0.89 -18.31
CA ILE A 319 -29.76 -0.13 -19.35
C ILE A 319 -30.77 0.26 -20.43
N SER A 320 -30.32 0.31 -21.68
CA SER A 320 -31.19 0.37 -22.86
C SER A 320 -31.01 -0.92 -23.68
N SER A 321 -32.13 -1.50 -24.12
CA SER A 321 -32.15 -2.65 -25.03
C SER A 321 -32.71 -2.20 -26.38
N GLY A 322 -32.07 -2.59 -27.48
CA GLY A 322 -32.45 -2.17 -28.83
C GLY A 322 -33.94 -2.41 -29.12
N GLY A 323 -34.73 -1.34 -29.20
CA GLY A 323 -36.17 -1.36 -29.51
C GLY A 323 -37.09 -0.82 -28.41
N GLU A 324 -36.64 -0.70 -27.16
CA GLU A 324 -37.45 -0.11 -26.08
C GLU A 324 -37.07 1.36 -25.81
N ASN A 325 -38.07 2.25 -25.78
CA ASN A 325 -37.90 3.65 -25.36
C ASN A 325 -37.67 3.80 -23.84
N SER A 326 -37.87 2.74 -23.05
CA SER A 326 -37.73 2.76 -21.59
C SER A 326 -36.32 2.35 -21.15
N ARG A 327 -35.60 3.26 -20.48
CA ARG A 327 -34.38 2.93 -19.73
C ARG A 327 -34.74 2.14 -18.47
N ARG A 328 -34.06 1.03 -18.24
CA ARG A 328 -34.22 0.18 -17.04
C ARG A 328 -33.06 0.42 -16.09
N ASN A 329 -33.31 0.37 -14.78
CA ASN A 329 -32.30 0.71 -13.78
C ASN A 329 -31.99 -0.45 -12.83
N ILE A 330 -30.71 -0.67 -12.57
CA ILE A 330 -30.24 -1.51 -11.46
C ILE A 330 -29.34 -0.67 -10.59
N PHE A 331 -29.46 -0.78 -9.27
CA PHE A 331 -28.78 0.07 -8.32
C PHE A 331 -28.17 -0.75 -7.19
N PHE A 332 -26.97 -0.39 -6.79
CA PHE A 332 -26.29 -0.91 -5.61
C PHE A 332 -25.67 0.22 -4.82
N ARG A 333 -25.92 0.25 -3.50
CA ARG A 333 -25.24 1.14 -2.57
C ARG A 333 -24.66 0.31 -1.44
N SER A 334 -23.39 0.49 -1.16
CA SER A 334 -22.72 -0.27 -0.11
C SER A 334 -21.59 0.53 0.52
N SER A 335 -21.37 0.29 1.81
CA SER A 335 -20.18 0.79 2.49
C SER A 335 -18.98 -0.11 2.24
N ARG A 336 -17.76 0.43 2.35
CA ARG A 336 -16.51 -0.35 2.29
C ARG A 336 -16.49 -1.48 3.32
N ARG A 337 -17.01 -1.24 4.53
CA ARG A 337 -17.11 -2.23 5.62
C ARG A 337 -18.02 -3.40 5.24
N GLU A 338 -19.17 -3.09 4.64
CA GLU A 338 -20.11 -4.09 4.16
C GLU A 338 -19.48 -4.95 3.04
N ILE A 339 -18.89 -4.31 2.03
CA ILE A 339 -18.18 -5.02 0.93
C ILE A 339 -17.09 -5.93 1.49
N ASN A 340 -16.27 -5.42 2.43
CA ASN A 340 -15.23 -6.20 3.10
C ASN A 340 -15.77 -7.46 3.77
N THR A 341 -16.91 -7.34 4.46
CA THR A 341 -17.54 -8.46 5.18
C THR A 341 -18.08 -9.49 4.20
N ILE A 342 -18.84 -9.04 3.20
CA ILE A 342 -19.46 -9.93 2.21
C ILE A 342 -18.39 -10.66 1.39
N PHE A 343 -17.42 -9.94 0.83
CA PHE A 343 -16.45 -10.49 -0.13
C PHE A 343 -15.36 -11.33 0.55
N SER A 344 -15.29 -11.30 1.89
CA SER A 344 -14.41 -12.22 2.63
C SER A 344 -15.09 -13.56 2.89
N ASN A 345 -16.43 -13.58 2.94
CA ASN A 345 -17.22 -14.77 3.22
C ASN A 345 -17.82 -15.42 1.97
N GLU A 346 -17.98 -14.66 0.89
CA GLU A 346 -18.57 -15.13 -0.36
C GLU A 346 -17.57 -14.96 -1.53
N LYS A 347 -17.16 -16.09 -2.12
CA LYS A 347 -16.23 -16.11 -3.25
C LYS A 347 -16.94 -16.02 -4.59
N ASN A 348 -18.22 -16.42 -4.66
CA ASN A 348 -18.99 -16.32 -5.88
C ASN A 348 -19.39 -14.84 -6.12
N PRO A 349 -18.98 -14.21 -7.25
CA PRO A 349 -19.24 -12.80 -7.52
C PRO A 349 -20.72 -12.41 -7.42
N LYS A 350 -21.58 -13.22 -8.02
CA LYS A 350 -23.03 -12.98 -8.12
C LYS A 350 -23.70 -13.10 -6.77
N SER A 351 -23.39 -14.18 -6.04
CA SER A 351 -23.89 -14.34 -4.67
C SER A 351 -23.42 -13.22 -3.75
N ALA A 352 -22.19 -12.73 -3.92
CA ALA A 352 -21.66 -11.64 -3.11
C ALA A 352 -22.45 -10.34 -3.38
N ILE A 353 -22.66 -9.96 -4.63
CA ILE A 353 -23.44 -8.75 -4.97
C ILE A 353 -24.90 -8.87 -4.51
N MET A 354 -25.50 -10.05 -4.64
CA MET A 354 -26.85 -10.30 -4.16
C MET A 354 -26.99 -10.19 -2.62
N LYS A 355 -25.89 -10.29 -1.86
CA LYS A 355 -25.91 -10.09 -0.39
C LYS A 355 -25.82 -8.62 0.04
N ILE A 356 -25.58 -7.69 -0.89
CA ILE A 356 -25.61 -6.24 -0.58
C ILE A 356 -27.02 -5.87 -0.10
N LYS A 357 -27.09 -5.16 1.02
CA LYS A 357 -28.37 -4.80 1.66
C LYS A 357 -29.15 -3.80 0.80
N ASN A 358 -28.49 -2.72 0.39
CA ASN A 358 -29.13 -1.66 -0.36
C ASN A 358 -28.94 -1.89 -1.87
N LYS A 359 -29.86 -2.63 -2.47
CA LYS A 359 -29.88 -2.93 -3.91
C LYS A 359 -31.30 -2.83 -4.46
N HIS A 360 -31.40 -2.43 -5.71
CA HIS A 360 -32.67 -2.37 -6.43
C HIS A 360 -32.48 -2.94 -7.83
N PHE A 361 -33.42 -3.78 -8.24
CA PHE A 361 -33.54 -4.27 -9.61
C PHE A 361 -34.87 -3.77 -10.18
N ASP A 362 -34.85 -3.30 -11.42
CA ASP A 362 -36.07 -3.17 -12.22
C ASP A 362 -36.80 -4.52 -12.33
N GLU A 363 -38.12 -4.51 -12.50
CA GLU A 363 -38.99 -5.69 -12.45
C GLU A 363 -38.53 -6.81 -13.39
N LEU A 364 -38.03 -6.45 -14.58
CA LEU A 364 -37.53 -7.41 -15.58
C LEU A 364 -36.31 -8.23 -15.11
N TYR A 365 -35.63 -7.79 -14.05
CA TYR A 365 -34.41 -8.42 -13.53
C TYR A 365 -34.57 -8.99 -12.11
N ARG A 366 -35.76 -8.92 -11.49
CA ARG A 366 -35.97 -9.38 -10.09
C ARG A 366 -36.03 -10.90 -9.98
N ASP A 367 -36.81 -11.55 -10.83
CA ASP A 367 -37.20 -12.96 -10.68
C ASP A 367 -36.86 -13.76 -11.95
N LEU A 368 -35.56 -13.87 -12.22
CA LEU A 368 -35.03 -14.71 -13.30
C LEU A 368 -34.41 -15.95 -12.67
N GLY A 369 -35.28 -16.85 -12.19
CA GLY A 369 -34.96 -18.13 -11.56
C GLY A 369 -35.67 -19.26 -12.27
#